data_AF-A0A2D5I6C4-F1
#
_entry.id   AF-A0A2D5I6C4-F1
#
_cell.length_a   1.000
_cell.length_b   1.000
_cell.length_c   1.000
_cell.angle_alpha   90.00
_cell.angle_beta   90.00
_cell.angle_gamma   90.00
#
_symmetry.space_group_name_H-M   'P 1'
#
loop_
_entity.id
_entity.type
_entity.pdbx_description
1 polymer ?
#
loop_
_entity_poly.entity_id
_entity_poly.type
_entity_poly.pdbx_seq_one_letter_code
_entity_poly.pdbx_strand_id
1 'polypeptide(L)'
;MPALNRALKYGVFATIATLINLSTQELVTRVFSGAFDIYIALLLGTVTGLVSKYILDRRYIFAYTTDSQLHNLNKFVAYTLTGSFTTAVFWGLELGFDHWFGGNIARYTGAVIGLTIGYVVKYQLDKNLVFVGAADSSSLNPGSATSKT
;
A
#
# COMPACT_ATOMS: atom_id res chain seq x y z
N MET A 1 -21.52 -12.54 -6.89
CA MET A 1 -21.91 -11.25 -7.52
C MET A 1 -21.21 -11.10 -8.86
N PRO A 2 -21.84 -10.50 -9.89
CA PRO A 2 -21.20 -10.28 -11.19
C PRO A 2 -20.02 -9.31 -11.09
N ALA A 3 -19.04 -9.43 -12.00
CA ALA A 3 -17.81 -8.63 -11.98
C ALA A 3 -18.06 -7.11 -12.02
N LEU A 4 -19.04 -6.67 -12.80
CA LEU A 4 -19.46 -5.27 -12.92
C LEU A 4 -19.82 -4.61 -11.58
N ASN A 5 -20.47 -5.35 -10.67
CA ASN A 5 -20.83 -4.86 -9.34
C ASN A 5 -19.57 -4.62 -8.47
N ARG A 6 -18.54 -5.48 -8.60
CA ARG A 6 -17.25 -5.29 -7.92
C ARG A 6 -16.48 -4.09 -8.49
N ALA A 7 -16.49 -3.89 -9.81
CA ALA A 7 -15.87 -2.73 -10.45
C ALA A 7 -16.53 -1.40 -10.05
N LEU A 8 -17.86 -1.35 -10.05
CA LEU A 8 -18.63 -0.17 -9.59
C LEU A 8 -18.32 0.19 -8.13
N LYS A 9 -18.30 -0.80 -7.22
CA LYS A 9 -17.87 -0.60 -5.84
C LYS A 9 -16.44 -0.08 -5.74
N TYR A 10 -15.50 -0.66 -6.51
CA TYR A 10 -14.10 -0.23 -6.50
C TYR A 10 -13.92 1.22 -6.94
N GLY A 11 -14.68 1.65 -7.96
CA GLY A 11 -14.76 3.05 -8.37
C GLY A 11 -15.31 3.96 -7.28
N VAL A 12 -16.45 3.61 -6.69
CA VAL A 12 -17.06 4.39 -5.58
C VAL A 12 -16.10 4.52 -4.38
N PHE A 13 -15.42 3.45 -3.98
CA PHE A 13 -14.47 3.49 -2.86
C PHE A 13 -13.15 4.18 -3.21
N ALA A 14 -12.74 4.18 -4.49
CA ALA A 14 -11.66 5.04 -4.96
C ALA A 14 -12.06 6.53 -4.86
N THR A 15 -13.25 6.91 -5.33
CA THR A 15 -13.76 8.30 -5.21
C THR A 15 -13.87 8.75 -3.75
N ILE A 16 -14.40 7.91 -2.86
CA ILE A 16 -14.48 8.22 -1.42
C ILE A 16 -13.08 8.39 -0.81
N ALA A 17 -12.12 7.52 -1.18
CA ALA A 17 -10.74 7.64 -0.73
C ALA A 17 -10.04 8.92 -1.24
N THR A 18 -10.29 9.31 -2.49
CA THR A 18 -9.79 10.58 -3.06
C THR A 18 -10.41 11.78 -2.35
N LEU A 19 -11.71 11.76 -2.05
CA LEU A 19 -12.38 12.82 -1.28
C LEU A 19 -11.81 12.92 0.14
N ILE A 20 -11.61 11.79 0.83
CA ILE A 20 -10.98 11.76 2.17
C ILE A 20 -9.54 12.29 2.12
N ASN A 21 -8.76 11.93 1.10
CA ASN A 21 -7.41 12.44 0.89
C ASN A 21 -7.42 13.97 0.75
N LEU A 22 -8.19 14.50 -0.22
CA LEU A 22 -8.28 15.94 -0.47
C LEU A 22 -8.86 16.73 0.74
N SER A 23 -9.88 16.21 1.41
CA SER A 23 -10.42 16.82 2.64
C SER A 23 -9.41 16.82 3.79
N THR A 24 -8.53 15.81 3.86
CA THR A 24 -7.43 15.79 4.84
C THR A 24 -6.35 16.81 4.47
N GLN A 25 -5.97 16.92 3.18
CA GLN A 25 -5.03 17.94 2.73
C GLN A 25 -5.53 19.34 3.07
N GLU A 26 -6.76 19.66 2.71
CA GLU A 26 -7.42 20.94 2.94
C GLU A 26 -7.63 21.26 4.44
N LEU A 27 -7.87 20.25 5.28
CA LEU A 27 -7.93 20.45 6.73
C LEU A 27 -6.53 20.73 7.31
N VAL A 28 -5.49 20.07 6.81
CA VAL A 28 -4.12 20.26 7.28
C VAL A 28 -3.57 21.63 6.89
N THR A 29 -3.76 22.09 5.65
CA THR A 29 -3.33 23.44 5.21
C THR A 29 -4.08 24.58 5.92
N ARG A 30 -5.28 24.31 6.47
CA ARG A 30 -6.04 25.28 7.29
C ARG A 30 -5.62 25.29 8.77
N VAL A 31 -4.99 24.22 9.27
CA VAL A 31 -4.64 24.07 10.70
C VAL A 31 -3.14 24.25 10.94
N PHE A 32 -2.30 23.82 9.99
CA PHE A 32 -0.87 24.10 9.96
C PHE A 32 -0.59 25.25 8.99
N SER A 33 0.07 26.29 9.47
CA SER A 33 0.59 27.38 8.65
C SER A 33 2.10 27.50 8.88
N GLY A 34 2.89 27.26 7.84
CA GLY A 34 4.35 27.25 7.90
C GLY A 34 4.93 26.45 6.74
N ALA A 35 6.23 26.57 6.48
CA ALA A 35 6.88 26.08 5.25
C ALA A 35 6.80 24.55 4.95
N PHE A 36 6.09 23.76 5.76
CA PHE A 36 5.86 22.32 5.56
C PHE A 36 4.38 21.95 5.47
N ASP A 37 3.46 22.92 5.49
CA ASP A 37 2.01 22.71 5.46
C ASP A 37 1.56 21.82 4.28
N ILE A 38 1.98 22.13 3.05
CA ILE A 38 1.67 21.36 1.84
C ILE A 38 2.24 19.93 1.89
N TYR A 39 3.41 19.73 2.50
CA TYR A 39 4.07 18.42 2.57
C TYR A 39 3.44 17.52 3.63
N ILE A 40 3.10 18.10 4.79
CA ILE A 40 2.35 17.43 5.86
C ILE A 40 0.93 17.12 5.37
N ALA A 41 0.30 18.03 4.61
CA ALA A 41 -1.00 17.82 3.98
C ALA A 41 -0.96 16.64 2.99
N LEU A 42 -0.05 16.66 2.00
CA LEU A 42 0.13 15.59 1.03
C LEU A 42 0.38 14.22 1.69
N LEU A 43 1.23 14.18 2.72
CA LEU A 43 1.53 12.95 3.46
C LEU A 43 0.29 12.43 4.21
N LEU A 44 -0.36 13.28 5.01
CA LEU A 44 -1.51 12.87 5.82
C LEU A 44 -2.73 12.50 4.96
N GLY A 45 -3.01 13.25 3.90
CA GLY A 45 -4.09 12.92 2.95
C GLY A 45 -3.84 11.62 2.19
N THR A 46 -2.58 11.36 1.80
CA THR A 46 -2.20 10.06 1.22
C THR A 46 -2.45 8.91 2.19
N VAL A 47 -2.04 9.07 3.45
CA VAL A 47 -2.23 8.06 4.50
C VAL A 47 -3.73 7.81 4.77
N THR A 48 -4.52 8.85 5.02
CA THR A 48 -5.95 8.70 5.32
C THR A 48 -6.71 8.11 4.13
N GLY A 49 -6.49 8.61 2.91
CA GLY A 49 -7.12 8.11 1.70
C GLY A 49 -6.84 6.62 1.45
N LEU A 50 -5.58 6.19 1.54
CA LEU A 50 -5.20 4.79 1.32
C LEU A 50 -5.73 3.85 2.42
N VAL A 51 -5.70 4.28 3.69
CA VAL A 51 -6.27 3.52 4.82
C VAL A 51 -7.79 3.37 4.66
N SER A 52 -8.50 4.46 4.33
CA SER A 52 -9.94 4.41 4.05
C SER A 52 -10.27 3.53 2.85
N LYS A 53 -9.49 3.59 1.75
CA LYS A 53 -9.68 2.70 0.60
C LYS A 53 -9.54 1.23 0.99
N TYR A 54 -8.47 0.88 1.71
CA TYR A 54 -8.23 -0.49 2.17
C TYR A 54 -9.38 -1.02 3.03
N ILE A 55 -9.87 -0.23 3.99
CA ILE A 55 -10.99 -0.62 4.87
C ILE A 55 -12.27 -0.85 4.05
N LEU A 56 -12.59 0.02 3.10
CA LEU A 56 -13.78 -0.10 2.25
C LEU A 56 -13.69 -1.30 1.29
N ASP A 57 -12.61 -1.41 0.54
CA ASP A 57 -12.38 -2.49 -0.43
C ASP A 57 -12.42 -3.86 0.28
N ARG A 58 -11.71 -4.00 1.41
CA ARG A 58 -11.72 -5.21 2.25
C ARG A 58 -13.12 -5.56 2.75
N ARG A 59 -13.87 -4.59 3.26
CA ARG A 59 -15.18 -4.83 3.91
C ARG A 59 -16.32 -5.11 2.91
N TYR A 60 -16.29 -4.53 1.72
CA TYR A 60 -17.46 -4.50 0.82
C TYR A 60 -17.23 -5.10 -0.58
N ILE A 61 -15.97 -5.33 -1.00
CA ILE A 61 -15.62 -6.01 -2.26
C ILE A 61 -15.05 -7.40 -1.98
N PHE A 62 -14.18 -7.51 -0.99
CA PHE A 62 -13.47 -8.75 -0.62
C PHE A 62 -14.11 -9.49 0.57
N ALA A 63 -15.42 -9.30 0.76
CA ALA A 63 -16.23 -10.01 1.73
C ALA A 63 -16.37 -11.50 1.34
N TYR A 64 -15.42 -12.31 1.81
CA TYR A 64 -15.35 -13.77 1.81
C TYR A 64 -15.85 -14.54 0.58
N THR A 65 -14.92 -15.18 -0.14
CA THR A 65 -15.23 -16.34 -1.00
C THR A 65 -14.01 -17.26 -1.10
N THR A 66 -14.02 -18.31 -0.26
CA THR A 66 -13.06 -19.43 -0.14
C THR A 66 -11.55 -19.10 0.01
N ASP A 67 -10.89 -19.81 0.92
CA ASP A 67 -9.59 -19.42 1.48
C ASP A 67 -8.46 -19.35 0.44
N SER A 68 -8.50 -20.20 -0.60
CA SER A 68 -7.49 -20.22 -1.67
C SER A 68 -7.56 -18.99 -2.60
N GLN A 69 -8.75 -18.49 -2.93
CA GLN A 69 -8.87 -17.27 -3.74
C GLN A 69 -8.67 -16.00 -2.91
N LEU A 70 -9.12 -15.99 -1.65
CA LEU A 70 -8.85 -14.90 -0.70
C LEU A 70 -7.33 -14.66 -0.53
N HIS A 71 -6.53 -15.72 -0.44
CA HIS A 71 -5.09 -15.60 -0.25
C HIS A 71 -4.40 -14.90 -1.44
N ASN A 72 -4.73 -15.26 -2.68
CA ASN A 72 -4.20 -14.60 -3.89
C ASN A 72 -4.72 -13.15 -4.03
N LEU A 73 -5.98 -12.90 -3.72
CA LEU A 73 -6.59 -11.57 -3.84
C LEU A 73 -6.03 -10.60 -2.80
N ASN A 74 -5.78 -11.06 -1.57
CA ASN A 74 -5.10 -10.28 -0.55
C ASN A 74 -3.67 -9.89 -0.98
N LYS A 75 -2.91 -10.80 -1.63
CA LYS A 75 -1.57 -10.47 -2.16
C LYS A 75 -1.64 -9.41 -3.25
N PHE A 76 -2.56 -9.54 -4.22
CA PHE A 76 -2.76 -8.55 -5.29
C PHE A 76 -3.13 -7.16 -4.76
N VAL A 77 -4.08 -7.11 -3.81
CA VAL A 77 -4.55 -5.87 -3.18
C VAL A 77 -3.44 -5.22 -2.35
N ALA A 78 -2.70 -6.01 -1.56
CA ALA A 78 -1.55 -5.53 -0.82
C ALA A 78 -0.45 -4.99 -1.76
N TYR A 79 -0.10 -5.72 -2.82
CA TYR A 79 0.88 -5.26 -3.82
C TYR A 79 0.48 -3.91 -4.45
N THR A 80 -0.78 -3.78 -4.86
CA THR A 80 -1.27 -2.56 -5.52
C THR A 80 -1.29 -1.36 -4.56
N LEU A 81 -1.85 -1.53 -3.34
CA LEU A 81 -1.83 -0.49 -2.30
C LEU A 81 -0.41 -0.09 -1.91
N THR A 82 0.50 -1.06 -1.80
CA THR A 82 1.90 -0.82 -1.44
C THR A 82 2.63 -0.07 -2.53
N GLY A 83 2.49 -0.46 -3.79
CA GLY A 83 3.09 0.27 -4.91
C GLY A 83 2.62 1.73 -4.98
N SER A 84 1.33 1.98 -4.77
CA SER A 84 0.79 3.34 -4.66
C SER A 84 1.37 4.11 -3.47
N PHE A 85 1.40 3.49 -2.28
CA PHE A 85 1.93 4.09 -1.06
C PHE A 85 3.43 4.42 -1.17
N THR A 86 4.26 3.47 -1.62
CA THR A 86 5.71 3.66 -1.71
C THR A 86 6.09 4.69 -2.78
N THR A 87 5.30 4.78 -3.87
CA THR A 87 5.49 5.85 -4.87
C THR A 87 5.21 7.23 -4.27
N ALA A 88 4.13 7.36 -3.49
CA ALA A 88 3.80 8.62 -2.84
C ALA A 88 4.79 9.00 -1.71
N VAL A 89 5.32 8.04 -0.96
CA VAL A 89 6.42 8.25 0.01
C VAL A 89 7.70 8.71 -0.69
N PHE A 90 8.04 8.10 -1.83
CA PHE A 90 9.17 8.53 -2.67
C PHE A 90 8.99 9.98 -3.16
N TRP A 91 7.84 10.32 -3.77
CA TRP A 91 7.58 11.69 -4.24
C TRP A 91 7.53 12.72 -3.11
N GLY A 92 6.91 12.38 -1.98
CA GLY A 92 6.83 13.27 -0.82
C GLY A 92 8.20 13.63 -0.24
N LEU A 93 9.15 12.68 -0.24
CA LEU A 93 10.52 12.92 0.21
C LEU A 93 11.40 13.60 -0.84
N GLU A 94 11.27 13.26 -2.12
CA GLU A 94 11.95 13.98 -3.21
C GLU A 94 11.58 15.47 -3.22
N LEU A 95 10.28 15.77 -3.25
CA LEU A 95 9.76 17.14 -3.31
C LEU A 95 9.95 17.90 -1.98
N GLY A 96 9.86 17.20 -0.84
CA GLY A 96 10.09 17.80 0.48
C GLY A 96 11.53 18.25 0.69
N PHE A 97 12.51 17.46 0.25
CA PHE A 97 13.93 17.84 0.34
C PHE A 97 14.29 18.96 -0.65
N ASP A 98 13.76 18.92 -1.88
CA ASP A 98 13.97 20.01 -2.86
C ASP A 98 13.48 21.36 -2.33
N HIS A 99 12.35 21.36 -1.60
CA HIS A 99 11.79 22.56 -0.98
C HIS A 99 12.55 23.03 0.28
N TRP A 100 13.02 22.12 1.15
CA TRP A 100 13.66 22.47 2.42
C TRP A 100 15.14 22.84 2.33
N PHE A 101 15.85 22.32 1.34
CA PHE A 101 17.30 22.52 1.23
C PHE A 101 17.74 23.07 -0.13
N GLY A 102 16.86 23.02 -1.14
CA GLY A 102 17.07 23.61 -2.45
C GLY A 102 17.91 22.75 -3.40
N GLY A 103 17.35 22.48 -4.58
CA GLY A 103 18.10 22.05 -5.75
C GLY A 103 18.48 20.57 -5.76
N ASN A 104 19.10 20.17 -6.89
CA ASN A 104 19.17 18.77 -7.30
C ASN A 104 19.82 17.81 -6.29
N ILE A 105 20.84 18.24 -5.53
CA ILE A 105 21.50 17.39 -4.51
C ILE A 105 20.53 17.06 -3.37
N ALA A 106 19.77 18.05 -2.89
CA ALA A 106 18.75 17.84 -1.87
C ALA A 106 17.64 16.94 -2.41
N ARG A 107 17.08 17.28 -3.57
CA ARG A 107 16.02 16.51 -4.25
C ARG A 107 16.39 15.03 -4.42
N TYR A 108 17.60 14.75 -4.92
CA TYR A 108 18.09 13.37 -5.08
C TYR A 108 18.36 12.68 -3.73
N THR A 109 18.74 13.41 -2.69
CA THR A 109 18.87 12.84 -1.33
C THR A 109 17.50 12.40 -0.79
N GLY A 110 16.47 13.25 -0.94
CA GLY A 110 15.09 12.91 -0.61
C GLY A 110 14.57 11.71 -1.40
N ALA A 111 14.84 11.67 -2.71
CA ALA A 111 14.52 10.54 -3.58
C ALA A 111 15.16 9.23 -3.10
N VAL A 112 16.46 9.24 -2.78
CA VAL A 112 17.19 8.05 -2.27
C VAL A 112 16.63 7.56 -0.94
N ILE A 113 16.31 8.47 -0.01
CA ILE A 113 15.69 8.11 1.28
C ILE A 113 14.29 7.51 1.06
N GLY A 114 13.47 8.14 0.21
CA GLY A 114 12.12 7.66 -0.09
C GLY A 114 12.09 6.31 -0.81
N LEU A 115 13.00 6.09 -1.77
CA LEU A 115 13.19 4.78 -2.41
C LEU A 115 13.67 3.74 -1.39
N THR A 116 14.61 4.07 -0.50
CA THR A 116 15.10 3.15 0.55
C THR A 116 13.97 2.72 1.48
N ILE A 117 13.14 3.66 1.96
CA ILE A 117 11.95 3.37 2.77
C ILE A 117 10.97 2.50 1.96
N GLY A 118 10.75 2.82 0.68
CA GLY A 118 9.90 2.03 -0.22
C GLY A 118 10.35 0.58 -0.35
N TYR A 119 11.66 0.33 -0.52
CA TYR A 119 12.22 -1.02 -0.56
C TYR A 119 12.14 -1.76 0.79
N VAL A 120 12.34 -1.08 1.92
CA VAL A 120 12.18 -1.69 3.25
C VAL A 120 10.72 -2.09 3.52
N VAL A 121 9.76 -1.22 3.20
CA VAL A 121 8.32 -1.53 3.29
C VAL A 121 7.96 -2.70 2.38
N LYS A 122 8.42 -2.67 1.12
CA LYS A 122 8.21 -3.77 0.17
C LYS A 122 8.80 -5.09 0.67
N TYR A 123 10.05 -5.10 1.14
CA TYR A 123 10.70 -6.29 1.69
C TYR A 123 9.94 -6.90 2.87
N GLN A 124 9.47 -6.06 3.79
CA GLN A 124 8.70 -6.52 4.94
C GLN A 124 7.33 -7.11 4.53
N LEU A 125 6.73 -6.64 3.43
CA LEU A 125 5.51 -7.21 2.87
C LEU A 125 5.78 -8.49 2.06
N ASP A 126 6.80 -8.52 1.22
CA ASP A 126 7.21 -9.71 0.46
C ASP A 126 7.55 -10.87 1.41
N LYS A 127 8.31 -10.59 2.48
CA LYS A 127 8.61 -11.54 3.56
C LYS A 127 7.34 -12.18 4.15
N ASN A 128 6.35 -11.35 4.50
CA ASN A 128 5.14 -11.80 5.21
C ASN A 128 4.03 -12.34 4.30
N LEU A 129 4.00 -11.95 3.02
CA LEU A 129 2.95 -12.33 2.06
C LEU A 129 3.38 -13.41 1.06
N VAL A 130 4.65 -13.42 0.63
CA VAL A 130 5.14 -14.35 -0.39
C VAL A 130 5.78 -15.57 0.27
N PHE A 131 6.70 -15.37 1.22
CA PHE A 131 7.59 -16.44 1.67
C PHE A 131 7.07 -17.32 2.82
N VAL A 132 6.16 -16.81 3.67
CA VAL A 132 5.55 -17.63 4.75
C VAL A 132 4.81 -18.85 4.18
N GLY A 133 4.04 -18.66 3.10
CA GLY A 133 3.24 -19.73 2.49
C GLY A 133 4.04 -20.80 1.73
N ALA A 134 5.36 -20.69 1.62
CA ALA A 134 6.20 -21.71 0.98
C ALA A 134 6.64 -22.80 1.97
N ALA A 135 7.00 -22.42 3.21
CA ALA A 135 7.62 -23.31 4.19
C ALA A 135 6.71 -24.50 4.57
N ASP A 136 5.43 -24.24 4.82
CA ASP A 136 4.44 -25.26 5.25
C ASP A 136 4.18 -26.35 4.19
N SER A 137 4.52 -26.10 2.92
CA SER A 137 4.35 -27.10 1.84
C SER A 137 5.48 -28.13 1.78
N SER A 138 6.65 -27.81 2.36
CA SER A 138 7.86 -28.64 2.26
C SER A 138 8.00 -29.71 3.34
N SER A 139 7.17 -29.68 4.38
CA SER A 139 7.23 -30.59 5.54
C SER A 139 6.32 -31.83 5.44
N LEU A 140 5.40 -31.87 4.47
CA LEU A 140 4.33 -32.89 4.38
C LEU A 140 4.58 -34.03 3.39
N ASN A 141 5.82 -34.28 2.97
CA ASN A 141 6.15 -35.46 2.14
C ASN A 141 7.47 -36.17 2.52
N PRO A 142 7.58 -36.75 3.73
CA PRO A 142 8.43 -37.92 3.93
C PRO A 142 7.83 -39.09 3.12
N GLY A 143 8.53 -39.52 2.08
CA GLY A 143 7.95 -40.35 1.02
C GLY A 143 7.38 -41.70 1.46
N SER A 144 6.38 -42.18 0.72
CA SER A 144 5.74 -43.49 0.90
C SER A 144 6.71 -44.66 0.66
N ALA A 145 7.39 -45.10 1.71
CA ALA A 145 8.28 -46.26 1.70
C ALA A 145 7.56 -47.52 2.21
N THR A 146 6.70 -48.10 1.38
CA THR A 146 6.10 -49.43 1.61
C THR A 146 6.65 -50.45 0.60
N SER A 147 6.66 -51.72 1.03
CA SER A 147 7.13 -52.90 0.28
C SER A 147 8.63 -53.00 0.01
N LYS A 148 9.28 -53.92 0.76
CA LYS A 148 9.93 -55.09 0.16
C LYS A 148 10.03 -56.24 1.16
N THR A 149 9.54 -57.40 0.71
CA THR A 149 9.78 -58.77 1.23
C THR A 149 9.71 -58.96 2.74
#